data_AF-A0A7C4DMN3-F1
#
_entry.id   AF-A0A7C4DMN3-F1
#
_cell.length_a   1.000
_cell.length_b   1.000
_cell.length_c   1.000
_cell.angle_alpha   90.00
_cell.angle_beta   90.00
_cell.angle_gamma   90.00
#
_symmetry.space_group_name_H-M   'P 1'
#
loop_
_entity.id
_entity.type
_entity.pdbx_description
1 polymer ?
#
loop_
_entity_poly.entity_id
_entity_poly.type
_entity_poly.pdbx_seq_one_letter_code
_entity_poly.pdbx_strand_id
1 'polypeptide(L)'
;MHYRGRKIAWLALLGAASLAFRAAAEETLYQQGAARYERKDYAGAAELFVKALGVESNNAEVCRMAGLSYRRLGDNTRALEYLRRAVELDPAGIPGQYARHTVMRIENGLSDPSPEEMGPAYFPGYDSPSDGERWYRPRVEKLPDLGGTPSEAKVRELKQTLLASRFRLAAAPDELEMHRAAMNELRTSLTPVGVIAEQVKKIEKTVQAWAEAALALAELYAGQGNAEAAREAVALVRDSPFMRRGRPDMVTALPAYQEALKRYGP
;
A
#
# COMPACT_ATOMS: atom_id res chain seq x y z
N MET A 1 54.43 -10.73 -10.17
CA MET A 1 53.04 -11.05 -9.77
C MET A 1 52.05 -9.86 -9.89
N HIS A 2 52.24 -8.87 -10.78
CA HIS A 2 51.38 -7.65 -10.81
C HIS A 2 50.33 -7.57 -11.94
N TYR A 3 50.21 -8.61 -12.79
CA TYR A 3 49.38 -8.55 -14.00
C TYR A 3 47.94 -9.10 -13.80
N ARG A 4 47.69 -9.90 -12.76
CA ARG A 4 46.37 -10.54 -12.51
C ARG A 4 45.36 -9.61 -11.81
N GLY A 5 45.79 -8.73 -10.91
CA GLY A 5 44.88 -7.84 -10.15
C GLY A 5 44.24 -6.74 -11.00
N ARG A 6 44.96 -6.17 -11.98
CA ARG A 6 44.42 -5.15 -12.88
C ARG A 6 43.32 -5.69 -13.80
N LYS A 7 43.47 -6.90 -14.36
CA LYS A 7 42.46 -7.51 -15.24
C LYS A 7 41.12 -7.78 -14.52
N ILE A 8 41.16 -8.17 -13.25
CA ILE A 8 39.95 -8.43 -12.45
C ILE A 8 39.21 -7.11 -12.15
N ALA A 9 39.93 -6.04 -11.83
CA ALA A 9 39.35 -4.71 -11.63
C ALA A 9 38.70 -4.14 -12.92
N TRP A 10 39.33 -4.34 -14.08
CA TRP A 10 38.77 -3.92 -15.37
C TRP A 10 37.51 -4.71 -15.76
N LEU A 11 37.48 -6.02 -15.51
CA LEU A 11 36.30 -6.85 -15.77
C LEU A 11 35.13 -6.53 -14.82
N ALA A 12 35.41 -6.20 -13.55
CA ALA A 12 34.39 -5.77 -12.60
C ALA A 12 33.78 -4.41 -12.98
N LEU A 13 34.60 -3.45 -13.43
CA LEU A 13 34.15 -2.14 -13.91
C LEU A 13 33.32 -2.23 -15.20
N LEU A 14 33.73 -3.09 -16.14
CA LEU A 14 32.96 -3.36 -17.37
C LEU A 14 31.64 -4.06 -17.07
N GLY A 15 31.63 -5.01 -16.13
CA GLY A 15 30.41 -5.68 -15.66
C GLY A 15 29.42 -4.71 -15.01
N ALA A 16 29.89 -3.87 -14.08
CA ALA A 16 29.06 -2.88 -13.39
C ALA A 16 28.51 -1.80 -14.34
N ALA A 17 29.33 -1.32 -15.29
CA ALA A 17 28.88 -0.38 -16.32
C ALA A 17 27.82 -1.00 -17.24
N SER A 18 27.96 -2.29 -17.59
CA SER A 18 26.96 -3.00 -18.41
C SER A 18 25.63 -3.20 -17.68
N LEU A 19 25.66 -3.42 -16.36
CA LEU A 19 24.48 -3.60 -15.53
C LEU A 19 23.72 -2.27 -15.35
N ALA A 20 24.44 -1.19 -15.03
CA ALA A 20 23.86 0.14 -14.91
C ALA A 20 23.24 0.63 -16.23
N PHE A 21 23.86 0.31 -17.37
CA PHE A 21 23.31 0.63 -18.67
C PHE A 21 22.00 -0.13 -18.96
N ARG A 22 21.90 -1.41 -18.56
CA ARG A 22 20.68 -2.21 -18.71
C ARG A 22 19.55 -1.69 -17.81
N ALA A 23 19.83 -1.44 -16.54
CA ALA A 23 18.84 -0.88 -15.61
C ALA A 23 18.31 0.48 -16.09
N ALA A 24 19.19 1.36 -16.59
CA ALA A 24 18.77 2.65 -17.16
C ALA A 24 17.91 2.49 -18.42
N ALA A 25 18.20 1.52 -19.27
CA ALA A 25 17.41 1.23 -20.46
C ALA A 25 16.04 0.64 -20.10
N GLU A 26 15.96 -0.26 -19.12
CA GLU A 26 14.70 -0.78 -18.59
C GLU A 26 13.83 0.34 -18.00
N GLU A 27 14.38 1.16 -17.11
CA GLU A 27 13.67 2.27 -16.49
C GLU A 27 13.12 3.23 -17.55
N THR A 28 13.92 3.54 -18.58
CA THR A 28 13.48 4.39 -19.70
C THR A 28 12.30 3.76 -20.44
N LEU A 29 12.36 2.46 -20.75
CA LEU A 29 11.28 1.74 -21.42
C LEU A 29 10.02 1.65 -20.54
N TYR A 30 10.19 1.45 -19.23
CA TYR A 30 9.11 1.45 -18.26
C TYR A 30 8.39 2.79 -18.22
N GLN A 31 9.13 3.91 -18.10
CA GLN A 31 8.54 5.25 -18.06
C GLN A 31 7.79 5.59 -19.35
N GLN A 32 8.34 5.21 -20.52
CA GLN A 32 7.65 5.37 -21.79
C GLN A 32 6.38 4.52 -21.88
N GLY A 33 6.44 3.27 -21.39
CA GLY A 33 5.30 2.36 -21.31
C GLY A 33 4.19 2.90 -20.40
N ALA A 34 4.56 3.44 -19.23
CA ALA A 34 3.64 4.06 -18.28
C ALA A 34 2.94 5.28 -18.92
N ALA A 35 3.70 6.17 -19.58
CA ALA A 35 3.13 7.33 -20.28
C ALA A 35 2.15 6.93 -21.39
N ARG A 36 2.41 5.82 -22.10
CA ARG A 36 1.48 5.25 -23.10
C ARG A 36 0.23 4.68 -22.45
N TYR A 37 0.40 3.96 -21.34
CA TYR A 37 -0.70 3.38 -20.57
C TYR A 37 -1.65 4.47 -20.04
N GLU A 38 -1.12 5.58 -19.50
CA GLU A 38 -1.91 6.73 -19.05
C GLU A 38 -2.71 7.38 -20.18
N ARG A 39 -2.14 7.42 -21.39
CA ARG A 39 -2.81 7.87 -22.61
C ARG A 39 -3.80 6.86 -23.18
N LYS A 40 -4.03 5.74 -22.49
CA LYS A 40 -4.88 4.61 -22.90
C LYS A 40 -4.41 3.91 -24.17
N ASP A 41 -3.16 4.14 -24.59
CA ASP A 41 -2.50 3.39 -25.65
C ASP A 41 -1.95 2.08 -25.07
N TYR A 42 -2.86 1.15 -24.76
CA TYR A 42 -2.52 -0.10 -24.09
C TYR A 42 -1.67 -1.04 -24.96
N ALA A 43 -1.81 -0.96 -26.28
CA ALA A 43 -0.99 -1.72 -27.23
C ALA A 43 0.46 -1.23 -27.23
N GLY A 44 0.67 0.09 -27.36
CA GLY A 44 2.00 0.69 -27.27
C GLY A 44 2.63 0.52 -25.88
N ALA A 45 1.83 0.58 -24.82
CA ALA A 45 2.28 0.31 -23.46
C ALA A 45 2.78 -1.14 -23.30
N ALA A 46 1.98 -2.12 -23.75
CA ALA A 46 2.35 -3.54 -23.69
C ALA A 46 3.66 -3.81 -24.44
N GLU A 47 3.85 -3.23 -25.63
CA GLU A 47 5.08 -3.39 -26.41
C GLU A 47 6.31 -2.88 -25.65
N LEU A 48 6.21 -1.71 -25.02
CA LEU A 48 7.31 -1.11 -24.26
C LEU A 48 7.61 -1.88 -22.98
N PHE A 49 6.60 -2.34 -22.25
CA PHE A 49 6.80 -3.16 -21.06
C PHE A 49 7.42 -4.52 -21.41
N VAL A 50 7.01 -5.16 -22.52
CA VAL A 50 7.64 -6.41 -22.99
C VAL A 50 9.09 -6.16 -23.40
N LYS A 51 9.41 -5.03 -24.03
CA LYS A 51 10.80 -4.64 -24.31
C LYS A 51 11.60 -4.43 -23.02
N ALA A 52 11.03 -3.77 -22.01
CA ALA A 52 11.67 -3.60 -20.70
C ALA A 52 12.00 -4.96 -20.05
N LEU A 53 11.06 -5.92 -20.09
CA LEU A 53 11.29 -7.30 -19.61
C LEU A 53 12.37 -8.07 -20.39
N GLY A 54 12.69 -7.64 -21.62
CA GLY A 54 13.80 -8.17 -22.41
C GLY A 54 15.18 -7.63 -21.99
N VAL A 55 15.21 -6.51 -21.25
CA VAL A 55 16.44 -5.87 -20.74
C VAL A 55 16.78 -6.37 -19.34
N GLU A 56 15.76 -6.51 -18.46
CA GLU A 56 15.84 -7.21 -17.17
C GLU A 56 14.69 -8.22 -17.02
N SER A 57 15.03 -9.47 -16.69
CA SER A 57 14.05 -10.57 -16.72
C SER A 57 13.16 -10.68 -15.47
N ASN A 58 13.41 -9.91 -14.41
CA ASN A 58 12.88 -10.20 -13.06
C ASN A 58 12.25 -8.98 -12.34
N ASN A 59 11.70 -8.00 -13.06
CA ASN A 59 11.00 -6.88 -12.43
C ASN A 59 9.49 -7.15 -12.29
N ALA A 60 9.02 -7.30 -11.05
CA ALA A 60 7.61 -7.58 -10.74
C ALA A 60 6.67 -6.45 -11.18
N GLU A 61 7.11 -5.20 -11.12
CA GLU A 61 6.30 -4.04 -11.50
C GLU A 61 6.10 -3.96 -13.02
N VAL A 62 7.16 -4.21 -13.80
CA VAL A 62 7.07 -4.25 -15.27
C VAL A 62 6.19 -5.42 -15.71
N CYS A 63 6.30 -6.59 -15.08
CA CYS A 63 5.41 -7.73 -15.31
C CYS A 63 3.94 -7.36 -15.02
N ARG A 64 3.68 -6.71 -13.89
CA ARG A 64 2.33 -6.25 -13.53
C ARG A 64 1.76 -5.30 -14.59
N MET A 65 2.56 -4.34 -15.04
CA MET A 65 2.11 -3.35 -16.01
C MET A 65 1.91 -3.91 -17.42
N ALA A 66 2.75 -4.87 -17.85
CA ALA A 66 2.53 -5.63 -19.08
C ALA A 66 1.19 -6.39 -19.00
N GLY A 67 0.97 -7.12 -17.91
CA GLY A 67 -0.24 -7.89 -17.68
C GLY A 67 -1.51 -7.03 -17.66
N LEU A 68 -1.46 -5.86 -17.03
CA LEU A 68 -2.57 -4.89 -17.04
C LEU A 68 -2.84 -4.34 -18.43
N SER A 69 -1.79 -4.04 -19.20
CA SER A 69 -1.94 -3.55 -20.57
C SER A 69 -2.68 -4.58 -21.43
N TYR A 70 -2.32 -5.86 -21.33
CA TYR A 70 -3.03 -6.94 -22.02
C TYR A 70 -4.47 -7.13 -21.52
N ARG A 71 -4.72 -7.00 -20.21
CA ARG A 71 -6.08 -7.04 -19.66
C ARG A 71 -6.96 -5.95 -20.27
N ARG A 72 -6.44 -4.72 -20.38
CA ARG A 72 -7.16 -3.59 -21.00
C ARG A 72 -7.40 -3.77 -22.50
N LEU A 73 -6.58 -4.56 -23.18
CA LEU A 73 -6.79 -4.99 -24.55
C LEU A 73 -7.78 -6.14 -24.69
N GLY A 74 -8.27 -6.70 -23.58
CA GLY A 74 -9.13 -7.90 -23.55
C GLY A 74 -8.38 -9.22 -23.75
N ASP A 75 -7.04 -9.19 -23.83
CA ASP A 75 -6.21 -10.39 -23.97
C ASP A 75 -5.89 -10.97 -22.59
N ASN A 76 -6.89 -11.67 -22.03
CA ASN A 76 -6.78 -12.28 -20.71
C ASN A 76 -5.72 -13.38 -20.64
N THR A 77 -5.42 -14.05 -21.75
CA THR A 77 -4.40 -15.11 -21.80
C THR A 77 -3.02 -14.54 -21.53
N ARG A 78 -2.62 -13.50 -22.28
CA ARG A 78 -1.33 -12.82 -22.03
C ARG A 78 -1.33 -12.04 -20.73
N ALA A 79 -2.46 -11.47 -20.33
CA ALA A 79 -2.57 -10.81 -19.04
C ALA A 79 -2.21 -11.76 -17.88
N LEU A 80 -2.80 -12.96 -17.85
CA LEU A 80 -2.54 -13.96 -16.81
C LEU A 80 -1.07 -14.41 -16.78
N GLU A 81 -0.42 -14.55 -17.94
CA GLU A 81 1.00 -14.92 -18.04
C GLU A 81 1.90 -13.93 -17.28
N TYR A 82 1.80 -12.64 -17.61
CA TYR A 82 2.65 -11.62 -16.98
C TYR A 82 2.25 -11.34 -15.53
N LEU A 83 0.96 -11.36 -15.21
CA LEU A 83 0.50 -11.14 -13.83
C LEU A 83 0.96 -12.27 -12.91
N ARG A 84 0.92 -13.54 -13.34
CA ARG A 84 1.43 -14.65 -12.52
C ARG A 84 2.94 -14.55 -12.28
N ARG A 85 3.73 -14.12 -13.29
CA ARG A 85 5.15 -13.80 -13.07
C ARG A 85 5.35 -12.68 -12.05
N ALA A 86 4.52 -11.64 -12.06
CA ALA A 86 4.58 -10.59 -11.03
C ALA A 86 4.30 -11.14 -9.62
N VAL A 87 3.36 -12.09 -9.48
CA VAL A 87 3.08 -12.79 -8.21
C VAL A 87 4.27 -13.64 -7.76
N GLU A 88 4.95 -14.32 -8.68
CA GLU A 88 6.11 -15.16 -8.37
C GLU A 88 7.33 -14.33 -7.96
N LEU A 89 7.56 -13.19 -8.63
CA LEU A 89 8.70 -12.33 -8.40
C LEU A 89 8.59 -11.51 -7.10
N ASP A 90 7.38 -11.07 -6.73
CA ASP A 90 7.15 -10.33 -5.49
C ASP A 90 5.82 -10.73 -4.81
N PRO A 91 5.74 -11.93 -4.18
CA PRO A 91 4.48 -12.46 -3.66
C PRO A 91 3.85 -11.65 -2.52
N ALA A 92 4.65 -10.82 -1.83
CA ALA A 92 4.28 -10.09 -0.63
C ALA A 92 4.25 -8.57 -0.83
N GLY A 93 5.04 -8.04 -1.77
CA GLY A 93 5.04 -6.62 -2.10
C GLY A 93 3.89 -6.21 -3.01
N ILE A 94 3.82 -4.90 -3.23
CA ILE A 94 2.68 -4.24 -3.88
C ILE A 94 2.41 -4.83 -5.27
N PRO A 95 3.43 -5.00 -6.15
CA PRO A 95 3.18 -5.47 -7.50
C PRO A 95 2.54 -6.87 -7.57
N GLY A 96 3.01 -7.82 -6.76
CA GLY A 96 2.48 -9.18 -6.78
C GLY A 96 1.14 -9.31 -6.07
N GLN A 97 0.86 -8.56 -5.00
CA GLN A 97 -0.47 -8.57 -4.39
C GLN A 97 -1.54 -8.00 -5.33
N TYR A 98 -1.22 -6.91 -6.04
CA TYR A 98 -2.07 -6.35 -7.08
C TYR A 98 -2.30 -7.38 -8.19
N ALA A 99 -1.23 -8.01 -8.66
CA ALA A 99 -1.30 -8.99 -9.73
C ALA A 99 -2.12 -10.23 -9.35
N ARG A 100 -1.97 -10.73 -8.11
CA ARG A 100 -2.75 -11.85 -7.56
C ARG A 100 -4.25 -11.56 -7.57
N HIS A 101 -4.64 -10.37 -7.13
CA HIS A 101 -6.04 -9.93 -7.17
C HIS A 101 -6.57 -9.87 -8.62
N THR A 102 -5.76 -9.32 -9.52
CA THR A 102 -6.12 -9.21 -10.95
C THR A 102 -6.30 -10.58 -11.60
N VAL A 103 -5.40 -11.54 -11.32
CA VAL A 103 -5.47 -12.93 -11.78
C VAL A 103 -6.77 -13.59 -11.34
N MET A 104 -7.07 -13.54 -10.04
CA MET A 104 -8.30 -14.12 -9.48
C MET A 104 -9.53 -13.56 -10.21
N ARG A 105 -9.56 -12.26 -10.49
CA ARG A 105 -10.70 -11.65 -11.20
C ARG A 105 -10.83 -12.12 -12.64
N ILE A 106 -9.72 -12.19 -13.38
CA ILE A 106 -9.74 -12.71 -14.76
C ILE A 106 -10.27 -14.15 -14.78
N GLU A 107 -9.77 -15.00 -13.88
CA GLU A 107 -10.18 -16.41 -13.78
C GLU A 107 -11.66 -16.58 -13.40
N ASN A 108 -12.20 -15.66 -12.61
CA ASN A 108 -13.61 -15.65 -12.20
C ASN A 108 -14.51 -14.82 -13.15
N GLY A 109 -13.99 -14.36 -14.30
CA GLY A 109 -14.76 -13.56 -15.27
C GLY A 109 -15.21 -12.20 -14.76
N LEU A 110 -14.57 -11.68 -13.71
CA LEU A 110 -14.91 -10.41 -13.08
C LEU A 110 -14.27 -9.22 -13.83
N SER A 111 -15.05 -8.15 -13.99
CA SER A 111 -14.61 -6.90 -14.63
C SER A 111 -13.41 -6.26 -13.92
N ASP A 112 -12.78 -5.28 -14.54
CA ASP A 112 -11.84 -4.43 -13.79
C ASP A 112 -12.57 -3.79 -12.61
N PRO A 113 -12.00 -3.86 -11.40
CA PRO A 113 -12.68 -3.32 -10.25
C PRO A 113 -12.75 -1.80 -10.35
N SER A 114 -13.85 -1.20 -9.90
CA SER A 114 -13.91 0.26 -9.78
C SER A 114 -12.88 0.73 -8.74
N PRO A 115 -12.44 2.01 -8.76
CA PRO A 115 -11.60 2.53 -7.68
C PRO A 115 -12.18 2.18 -6.30
N GLU A 116 -13.50 2.26 -6.13
CA GLU A 116 -14.23 1.88 -4.91
C GLU A 116 -14.06 0.41 -4.51
N GLU A 117 -14.03 -0.52 -5.48
CA GLU A 117 -13.84 -1.97 -5.26
C GLU A 117 -12.38 -2.34 -4.99
N MET A 118 -11.41 -1.57 -5.49
CA MET A 118 -9.97 -1.85 -5.33
C MET A 118 -9.42 -1.46 -3.97
N GLY A 119 -10.06 -0.47 -3.32
CA GLY A 119 -9.64 0.06 -2.03
C GLY A 119 -8.26 0.73 -2.06
N PRO A 120 -7.85 1.37 -0.97
CA PRO A 120 -6.62 2.17 -0.90
C PRO A 120 -5.34 1.34 -0.73
N ALA A 121 -5.42 0.01 -0.82
CA ALA A 121 -4.25 -0.87 -0.85
C ALA A 121 -3.61 -0.98 -2.25
N TYR A 122 -4.29 -0.44 -3.28
CA TYR A 122 -4.04 -0.78 -4.69
C TYR A 122 -3.35 0.32 -5.52
N PHE A 123 -3.25 1.56 -5.00
CA PHE A 123 -2.63 2.70 -5.71
C PHE A 123 -1.62 3.46 -4.83
N PRO A 124 -0.31 3.14 -4.91
CA PRO A 124 0.72 3.97 -4.30
C PRO A 124 0.87 5.25 -5.16
N GLY A 125 0.36 6.39 -4.65
CA GLY A 125 0.39 7.68 -5.36
C GLY A 125 -0.80 8.59 -5.06
N TYR A 126 -1.92 8.03 -4.60
CA TYR A 126 -3.11 8.75 -4.15
C TYR A 126 -3.08 8.92 -2.62
N ASP A 127 -2.15 9.72 -2.14
CA ASP A 127 -2.05 10.14 -0.74
C ASP A 127 -2.68 11.53 -0.53
N SER A 128 -3.86 11.80 -1.12
CA SER A 128 -4.58 13.02 -0.77
C SER A 128 -5.26 12.83 0.60
N PRO A 129 -5.26 13.85 1.47
CA PRO A 129 -6.02 13.87 2.72
C PRO A 129 -7.49 13.49 2.56
N SER A 130 -8.08 13.85 1.42
CA SER A 130 -9.45 13.51 1.01
C SER A 130 -9.69 12.02 0.77
N ASP A 131 -8.64 11.24 0.50
CA ASP A 131 -8.76 9.83 0.16
C ASP A 131 -8.98 9.01 1.42
N GLY A 132 -8.25 9.30 2.52
CA GLY A 132 -8.52 8.69 3.82
C GLY A 132 -9.97 8.92 4.29
N GLU A 133 -10.51 10.09 3.97
CA GLU A 133 -11.92 10.41 4.18
C GLU A 133 -12.83 9.58 3.28
N ARG A 134 -12.57 9.54 1.98
CA ARG A 134 -13.33 8.74 1.02
C ARG A 134 -13.36 7.24 1.36
N TRP A 135 -12.31 6.69 1.97
CA TRP A 135 -12.20 5.25 2.26
C TRP A 135 -12.70 4.84 3.64
N TYR A 136 -12.36 5.60 4.70
CA TYR A 136 -12.65 5.19 6.08
C TYR A 136 -13.93 5.81 6.62
N ARG A 137 -14.30 7.03 6.17
CA ARG A 137 -15.56 7.66 6.59
C ARG A 137 -16.76 6.73 6.30
N PRO A 138 -16.92 6.16 5.09
CA PRO A 138 -18.07 5.29 4.82
C PRO A 138 -18.05 4.00 5.63
N ARG A 139 -16.87 3.43 5.92
CA ARG A 139 -16.77 2.22 6.75
C ARG A 139 -17.15 2.50 8.21
N VAL A 140 -16.65 3.60 8.77
CA VAL A 140 -16.95 4.02 10.15
C VAL A 140 -18.43 4.41 10.29
N GLU A 141 -19.00 5.10 9.31
CA GLU A 141 -20.41 5.51 9.29
C GLU A 141 -21.38 4.33 9.08
N LYS A 142 -20.97 3.29 8.34
CA LYS A 142 -21.78 2.06 8.16
C LYS A 142 -21.84 1.18 9.41
N LEU A 143 -20.89 1.31 10.33
CA LEU A 143 -20.96 0.56 11.59
C LEU A 143 -22.25 0.97 12.35
N PRO A 144 -22.92 0.04 13.05
CA PRO A 144 -24.20 0.34 13.70
C PRO A 144 -24.03 1.25 14.92
N ASP A 145 -24.97 2.15 15.19
CA ASP A 145 -24.90 3.05 16.36
C ASP A 145 -25.31 2.39 17.68
N LEU A 146 -25.86 1.17 17.62
CA LEU A 146 -26.43 0.44 18.76
C LEU A 146 -27.52 1.24 19.51
N GLY A 147 -28.45 1.82 18.75
CA GLY A 147 -29.55 2.63 19.27
C GLY A 147 -30.35 1.93 20.38
N GLY A 148 -30.60 2.65 21.48
CA GLY A 148 -31.36 2.13 22.63
C GLY A 148 -30.55 1.21 23.56
N THR A 149 -29.24 1.07 23.34
CA THR A 149 -28.34 0.35 24.25
C THR A 149 -27.58 1.30 25.17
N PRO A 150 -27.14 0.86 26.36
CA PRO A 150 -26.27 1.67 27.23
C PRO A 150 -24.94 2.09 26.57
N SER A 151 -24.53 1.38 25.52
CA SER A 151 -23.26 1.61 24.81
C SER A 151 -23.37 2.64 23.68
N GLU A 152 -24.57 3.09 23.33
CA GLU A 152 -24.85 3.96 22.18
C GLU A 152 -24.00 5.24 22.18
N ALA A 153 -23.99 5.96 23.31
CA ALA A 153 -23.21 7.19 23.45
C ALA A 153 -21.71 6.93 23.27
N LYS A 154 -21.22 5.80 23.79
CA LYS A 154 -19.81 5.42 23.68
C LYS A 154 -19.42 5.02 22.26
N VAL A 155 -20.29 4.31 21.55
CA VAL A 155 -20.11 3.96 20.13
C VAL A 155 -19.99 5.23 19.28
N ARG A 156 -20.87 6.22 19.49
CA ARG A 156 -20.81 7.49 18.75
C ARG A 156 -19.53 8.27 19.04
N GLU A 157 -19.10 8.35 20.30
CA GLU A 157 -17.83 8.99 20.70
C GLU A 157 -16.61 8.33 20.03
N LEU A 158 -16.57 7.01 20.01
CA LEU A 158 -15.46 6.25 19.40
C LEU A 158 -15.43 6.43 17.88
N LYS A 159 -16.60 6.42 17.21
CA LYS A 159 -16.68 6.75 15.77
C LYS A 159 -16.19 8.17 15.48
N GLN A 160 -16.59 9.15 16.29
CA GLN A 160 -16.09 10.53 16.16
C GLN A 160 -14.58 10.61 16.35
N THR A 161 -14.02 9.85 17.29
CA THR A 161 -12.56 9.76 17.49
C THR A 161 -11.86 9.18 16.27
N LEU A 162 -12.38 8.12 15.67
CA LEU A 162 -11.82 7.51 14.46
C LEU A 162 -11.81 8.48 13.28
N LEU A 163 -12.89 9.27 13.12
CA LEU A 163 -13.02 10.29 12.10
C LEU A 163 -12.07 11.48 12.39
N ALA A 164 -12.13 12.06 13.58
CA ALA A 164 -11.39 13.26 13.95
C ALA A 164 -9.87 13.06 13.95
N SER A 165 -9.37 11.95 14.51
CA SER A 165 -7.93 11.66 14.61
C SER A 165 -7.30 11.41 13.23
N ARG A 166 -8.06 10.80 12.31
CA ARG A 166 -7.57 10.52 10.95
C ARG A 166 -7.58 11.76 10.05
N PHE A 167 -8.59 12.61 10.17
CA PHE A 167 -8.71 13.82 9.33
C PHE A 167 -7.81 14.94 9.81
N ARG A 168 -7.45 15.03 11.09
CA ARG A 168 -6.42 15.97 11.57
C ARG A 168 -5.01 15.61 11.07
N LEU A 169 -4.64 14.33 11.10
CA LEU A 169 -3.37 13.83 10.53
C LEU A 169 -3.28 14.02 9.00
N ALA A 170 -4.43 14.15 8.33
CA ALA A 170 -4.53 14.34 6.90
C ALA A 170 -4.56 15.84 6.54
N ALA A 171 -5.21 16.68 7.33
CA ALA A 171 -5.42 18.10 7.04
C ALA A 171 -4.18 18.99 7.19
N ALA A 172 -3.07 18.51 7.75
CA ALA A 172 -1.80 19.23 7.80
C ALA A 172 -0.94 18.85 6.57
N PRO A 173 -0.83 19.71 5.54
CA PRO A 173 0.04 19.46 4.37
C PRO A 173 1.48 19.19 4.83
N ASP A 174 1.88 19.92 5.87
CA ASP A 174 3.20 19.88 6.50
C ASP A 174 3.51 18.51 7.10
N GLU A 175 2.56 17.78 7.70
CA GLU A 175 2.84 16.48 8.35
C GLU A 175 3.06 15.35 7.34
N LEU A 176 2.42 15.43 6.15
CA LEU A 176 2.60 14.49 5.04
C LEU A 176 3.92 14.79 4.30
N GLU A 177 4.19 16.08 4.06
CA GLU A 177 5.50 16.54 3.60
C GLU A 177 6.58 16.18 4.60
N MET A 178 6.35 16.25 5.92
CA MET A 178 7.30 15.86 6.97
C MET A 178 7.56 14.37 7.06
N HIS A 179 6.59 13.49 6.75
CA HIS A 179 6.89 12.06 6.67
C HIS A 179 7.79 11.77 5.46
N ARG A 180 7.51 12.46 4.35
CA ARG A 180 8.30 12.40 3.11
C ARG A 180 9.65 13.11 3.27
N ALA A 181 9.70 14.21 4.02
CA ALA A 181 10.84 15.07 4.29
C ALA A 181 11.70 14.51 5.39
N ALA A 182 11.18 13.88 6.45
CA ALA A 182 12.00 13.11 7.40
C ALA A 182 12.72 11.96 6.69
N MET A 183 12.04 11.27 5.77
CA MET A 183 12.63 10.21 4.94
C MET A 183 13.61 10.75 3.88
N ASN A 184 13.40 11.98 3.37
CA ASN A 184 14.32 12.66 2.44
C ASN A 184 15.47 13.44 3.13
N GLU A 185 15.28 13.96 4.35
CA GLU A 185 16.23 14.72 5.17
C GLU A 185 17.19 13.79 5.88
N LEU A 186 16.73 12.60 6.33
CA LEU A 186 17.60 11.46 6.67
C LEU A 186 18.58 11.13 5.53
N ARG A 187 18.21 11.49 4.30
CA ARG A 187 19.01 11.33 3.10
C ARG A 187 19.80 12.60 2.71
N THR A 188 19.45 13.82 3.16
CA THR A 188 20.00 15.05 2.55
C THR A 188 20.33 16.30 3.40
N SER A 189 19.89 16.55 4.65
CA SER A 189 20.51 17.53 5.63
C SER A 189 19.57 18.16 6.69
N LEU A 190 20.17 18.51 7.84
CA LEU A 190 20.01 19.71 8.71
C LEU A 190 18.73 20.04 9.50
N THR A 191 17.77 19.14 9.70
CA THR A 191 16.75 19.33 10.76
C THR A 191 17.31 19.01 12.16
N PRO A 192 17.04 19.84 13.19
CA PRO A 192 17.42 19.49 14.56
C PRO A 192 16.68 18.22 15.02
N VAL A 193 17.44 17.19 15.39
CA VAL A 193 16.94 15.86 15.80
C VAL A 193 15.81 15.94 16.84
N GLY A 194 15.84 16.92 17.75
CA GLY A 194 14.82 17.11 18.77
C GLY A 194 13.43 17.49 18.24
N VAL A 195 13.34 18.25 17.14
CA VAL A 195 12.05 18.68 16.56
C VAL A 195 11.39 17.49 15.85
N ILE A 196 12.17 16.71 15.13
CA ILE A 196 11.70 15.46 14.48
C ILE A 196 11.20 14.48 15.55
N ALA A 197 11.96 14.29 16.64
CA ALA A 197 11.59 13.34 17.69
C ALA A 197 10.24 13.67 18.35
N GLU A 198 9.98 14.94 18.66
CA GLU A 198 8.73 15.36 19.29
C GLU A 198 7.53 15.20 18.34
N GLN A 199 7.72 15.50 17.06
CA GLN A 199 6.68 15.33 16.04
C GLN A 199 6.36 13.86 15.79
N VAL A 200 7.39 13.01 15.70
CA VAL A 200 7.23 11.54 15.60
C VAL A 200 6.40 11.04 16.79
N LYS A 201 6.76 11.43 18.02
CA LYS A 201 6.04 11.01 19.23
C LYS A 201 4.55 11.41 19.23
N LYS A 202 4.22 12.61 18.71
CA LYS A 202 2.83 13.08 18.58
C LYS A 202 2.04 12.24 17.56
N ILE A 203 2.66 11.90 16.43
CA ILE A 203 2.07 11.01 15.43
C ILE A 203 1.85 9.63 16.05
N GLU A 204 2.86 9.07 16.70
CA GLU A 204 2.81 7.76 17.37
C GLU A 204 1.66 7.68 18.38
N LYS A 205 1.47 8.71 19.21
CA LYS A 205 0.35 8.79 20.15
C LYS A 205 -1.02 8.81 19.45
N THR A 206 -1.12 9.48 18.30
CA THR A 206 -2.37 9.58 17.55
C THR A 206 -2.71 8.24 16.86
N VAL A 207 -1.70 7.54 16.35
CA VAL A 207 -1.82 6.17 15.81
C VAL A 207 -2.40 5.22 16.84
N GLN A 208 -1.79 5.24 18.02
CA GLN A 208 -2.14 4.35 19.11
C GLN A 208 -3.58 4.60 19.59
N ALA A 209 -3.94 5.87 19.82
CA ALA A 209 -5.30 6.24 20.21
C ALA A 209 -6.36 5.82 19.17
N TRP A 210 -6.01 5.85 17.88
CA TRP A 210 -6.89 5.41 16.81
C TRP A 210 -7.09 3.88 16.83
N ALA A 211 -6.01 3.11 16.98
CA ALA A 211 -6.08 1.65 17.07
C ALA A 211 -6.88 1.21 18.31
N GLU A 212 -6.64 1.85 19.46
CA GLU A 212 -7.38 1.60 20.70
C GLU A 212 -8.88 1.89 20.54
N ALA A 213 -9.26 2.97 19.87
CA ALA A 213 -10.66 3.31 19.64
C ALA A 213 -11.38 2.27 18.76
N ALA A 214 -10.72 1.77 17.71
CA ALA A 214 -11.28 0.74 16.83
C ALA A 214 -11.41 -0.62 17.54
N LEU A 215 -10.45 -0.96 18.42
CA LEU A 215 -10.52 -2.18 19.23
C LEU A 215 -11.63 -2.11 20.29
N ALA A 216 -11.79 -0.96 20.94
CA ALA A 216 -12.89 -0.74 21.87
C ALA A 216 -14.27 -0.88 21.18
N LEU A 217 -14.40 -0.41 19.95
CA LEU A 217 -15.61 -0.63 19.14
C LEU A 217 -15.84 -2.12 18.87
N ALA A 218 -14.79 -2.86 18.52
CA ALA A 218 -14.90 -4.29 18.27
C ALA A 218 -15.42 -5.05 19.50
N GLU A 219 -14.91 -4.75 20.69
CA GLU A 219 -15.37 -5.34 21.94
C GLU A 219 -16.83 -5.00 22.26
N LEU A 220 -17.23 -3.74 22.06
CA LEU A 220 -18.63 -3.32 22.27
C LEU A 220 -19.59 -4.04 21.33
N TYR A 221 -19.24 -4.17 20.05
CA TYR A 221 -20.06 -4.92 19.10
C TYR A 221 -20.15 -6.40 19.44
N ALA A 222 -19.02 -7.02 19.82
CA ALA A 222 -18.99 -8.42 20.22
C ALA A 222 -19.84 -8.68 21.48
N GLY A 223 -19.75 -7.81 22.48
CA GLY A 223 -20.56 -7.90 23.71
C GLY A 223 -22.07 -7.77 23.47
N GLN A 224 -22.46 -7.20 22.33
CA GLN A 224 -23.85 -7.03 21.90
C GLN A 224 -24.26 -8.06 20.84
N GLY A 225 -23.45 -9.10 20.62
CA GLY A 225 -23.72 -10.18 19.67
C GLY A 225 -23.52 -9.81 18.20
N ASN A 226 -22.99 -8.63 17.89
CA ASN A 226 -22.77 -8.18 16.52
C ASN A 226 -21.35 -8.55 16.04
N ALA A 227 -21.16 -9.84 15.75
CA ALA A 227 -19.86 -10.37 15.35
C ALA A 227 -19.33 -9.78 14.03
N GLU A 228 -20.20 -9.44 13.09
CA GLU A 228 -19.81 -8.85 11.80
C GLU A 228 -19.25 -7.44 11.99
N ALA A 229 -19.95 -6.57 12.76
CA ALA A 229 -19.45 -5.24 13.08
C ALA A 229 -18.17 -5.29 13.92
N ALA A 230 -18.03 -6.29 14.80
CA ALA A 230 -16.79 -6.51 15.56
C ALA A 230 -15.60 -6.84 14.65
N ARG A 231 -15.78 -7.76 13.69
CA ARG A 231 -14.76 -8.10 12.69
C ARG A 231 -14.39 -6.90 11.82
N GLU A 232 -15.38 -6.13 11.39
CA GLU A 232 -15.16 -4.94 10.58
C GLU A 232 -14.39 -3.85 11.36
N ALA A 233 -14.68 -3.68 12.65
CA ALA A 233 -13.94 -2.78 13.53
C ALA A 233 -12.47 -3.22 13.73
N VAL A 234 -12.19 -4.52 13.86
CA VAL A 234 -10.80 -5.04 13.88
C VAL A 234 -10.13 -4.87 12.52
N ALA A 235 -10.85 -5.06 11.42
CA ALA A 235 -10.34 -4.86 10.08
C ALA A 235 -9.91 -3.41 9.83
N LEU A 236 -10.56 -2.41 10.44
CA LEU A 236 -10.08 -1.02 10.41
C LEU A 236 -8.63 -0.91 10.93
N VAL A 237 -8.30 -1.62 12.01
CA VAL A 237 -6.95 -1.63 12.60
C VAL A 237 -5.92 -2.27 11.68
N ARG A 238 -6.25 -3.42 11.10
CA ARG A 238 -5.40 -4.11 10.11
C ARG A 238 -5.20 -3.29 8.84
N ASP A 239 -6.27 -2.68 8.35
CA ASP A 239 -6.28 -1.89 7.11
C ASP A 239 -5.79 -0.45 7.36
N SER A 240 -5.31 -0.17 8.57
CA SER A 240 -4.86 1.16 8.99
C SER A 240 -3.69 1.65 8.12
N PRO A 241 -3.57 2.96 7.88
CA PRO A 241 -2.43 3.54 7.16
C PRO A 241 -1.05 3.15 7.71
N PHE A 242 -0.93 2.81 9.00
CA PHE A 242 0.35 2.48 9.64
C PHE A 242 0.84 1.07 9.33
N MET A 243 -0.11 0.13 9.20
CA MET A 243 0.14 -1.20 8.63
C MET A 243 0.62 -1.09 7.18
N ARG A 244 0.19 -0.05 6.46
CA ARG A 244 0.51 0.20 5.04
C ARG A 244 1.76 1.03 4.80
N ARG A 245 2.17 1.89 5.75
CA ARG A 245 3.33 2.81 5.63
C ARG A 245 4.60 2.30 6.33
N GLY A 246 4.64 1.02 6.75
CA GLY A 246 5.88 0.37 7.18
C GLY A 246 6.22 0.47 8.67
N ARG A 247 5.28 0.92 9.52
CA ARG A 247 5.37 0.80 10.98
C ARG A 247 4.25 -0.08 11.55
N PRO A 248 4.07 -1.32 11.03
CA PRO A 248 3.04 -2.23 11.51
C PRO A 248 3.27 -2.61 12.98
N ASP A 249 4.52 -2.64 13.42
CA ASP A 249 4.97 -2.92 14.78
C ASP A 249 4.21 -2.13 15.84
N MET A 250 3.93 -0.86 15.58
CA MET A 250 3.22 0.03 16.50
C MET A 250 1.80 -0.40 16.81
N VAL A 251 1.16 -1.09 15.87
CA VAL A 251 -0.21 -1.56 15.99
C VAL A 251 -0.23 -3.05 16.34
N THR A 252 0.62 -3.84 15.68
CA THR A 252 0.72 -5.28 15.92
C THR A 252 1.26 -5.61 17.30
N ALA A 253 2.07 -4.75 17.93
CA ALA A 253 2.56 -4.98 19.28
C ALA A 253 1.51 -4.71 20.38
N LEU A 254 0.38 -4.07 20.05
CA LEU A 254 -0.66 -3.79 21.04
C LEU A 254 -1.29 -5.11 21.54
N PRO A 255 -1.26 -5.40 22.85
CA PRO A 255 -1.83 -6.64 23.39
C PRO A 255 -3.32 -6.79 23.05
N ALA A 256 -4.07 -5.69 23.09
CA ALA A 256 -5.48 -5.66 22.72
C ALA A 256 -5.71 -6.02 21.24
N TYR A 257 -4.80 -5.62 20.35
CA TYR A 257 -4.89 -5.99 18.93
C TYR A 257 -4.64 -7.48 18.71
N GLN A 258 -3.61 -8.03 19.38
CA GLN A 258 -3.31 -9.47 19.33
C GLN A 258 -4.47 -10.31 19.86
N GLU A 259 -5.11 -9.88 20.93
CA GLU A 259 -6.27 -10.56 21.49
C GLU A 259 -7.50 -10.45 20.58
N ALA A 260 -7.75 -9.26 20.03
CA ALA A 260 -8.85 -9.05 19.09
C ALA A 260 -8.66 -9.86 17.78
N LEU A 261 -7.44 -10.00 17.28
CA LEU A 261 -7.14 -10.87 16.14
C LEU A 261 -7.44 -12.34 16.43
N LYS A 262 -7.12 -12.84 17.63
CA LYS A 262 -7.44 -14.23 18.01
C LYS A 262 -8.95 -14.48 18.07
N ARG A 263 -9.72 -13.50 18.50
CA ARG A 263 -11.17 -13.62 18.70
C ARG A 263 -12.01 -13.31 17.46
N TYR A 264 -11.56 -12.34 16.66
CA TYR A 264 -12.34 -11.74 15.57
C TYR A 264 -11.52 -11.55 14.29
N GLY A 265 -10.32 -12.13 14.20
CA GLY A 265 -9.57 -12.21 12.95
C GLY A 265 -10.33 -13.02 11.89
N PRO A 266 -10.01 -12.83 10.60
CA PRO A 266 -10.51 -13.68 9.52
C PRO A 266 -10.07 -15.14 9.69
#